data_AF-A0A183SCS2-F1
#
_entry.id   AF-A0A183SCS2-F1
#
_cell.length_a   1.000
_cell.length_b   1.000
_cell.length_c   1.000
_cell.angle_alpha   90.00
_cell.angle_beta   90.00
_cell.angle_gamma   90.00
#
_symmetry.space_group_name_H-M   'P 1'
#
loop_
_entity.id
_entity.type
_entity.pdbx_description
1 polymer ?
#
loop_
_entity_poly.entity_id
_entity_poly.type
_entity_poly.pdbx_seq_one_letter_code
_entity_poly.pdbx_strand_id
1 'polypeptide(L)'
;ALAATPFRGRIIVAGGFANGGGRFNGDLNVVEMFTPPDASSPLGQWTELTGMKQTRTFYTLLTSTDTVFALGGDFWGKHDCHPLVLHSYSLSHALLNEAHFMRQKAYSIC
;
A
#
# COMPACT_ATOMS: atom_id res chain seq x y z
N ALA A 1 2.52 -10.25 10.28
CA ALA A 1 1.12 -9.82 10.03
C ALA A 1 1.10 -8.70 8.98
N LEU A 2 0.07 -8.67 8.12
CA LEU A 2 -0.24 -7.53 7.23
C LEU A 2 -0.84 -6.38 8.04
N ALA A 3 -0.77 -5.15 7.51
CA ALA A 3 -1.37 -3.97 8.13
C ALA A 3 -2.47 -3.38 7.24
N ALA A 4 -3.49 -2.81 7.87
CA ALA A 4 -4.63 -2.20 7.16
C ALA A 4 -5.00 -0.84 7.76
N THR A 5 -5.47 0.09 6.92
CA THR A 5 -6.00 1.39 7.35
C THR A 5 -7.14 1.85 6.43
N PRO A 6 -8.14 2.59 6.96
CA PRO A 6 -9.07 3.33 6.11
C PRO A 6 -8.35 4.48 5.39
N PHE A 7 -8.70 4.73 4.13
CA PHE A 7 -8.19 5.84 3.33
C PHE A 7 -9.24 6.27 2.30
N ARG A 8 -9.73 7.53 2.38
CA ARG A 8 -10.71 8.10 1.41
C ARG A 8 -11.91 7.18 1.10
N GLY A 9 -12.53 6.60 2.14
CA GLY A 9 -13.68 5.70 2.00
C GLY A 9 -13.35 4.30 1.48
N ARG A 10 -12.06 3.96 1.41
CA ARG A 10 -11.52 2.66 0.97
C ARG A 10 -10.69 2.05 2.09
N ILE A 11 -10.26 0.79 1.92
CA ILE A 11 -9.32 0.13 2.83
C ILE A 11 -8.02 -0.10 2.08
N ILE A 12 -6.91 0.34 2.63
CA ILE A 12 -5.57 -0.02 2.16
C ILE A 12 -5.07 -1.16 3.02
N VAL A 13 -4.57 -2.22 2.38
CA VAL A 13 -3.86 -3.34 3.01
C VAL A 13 -2.45 -3.38 2.42
N ALA A 14 -1.44 -3.64 3.24
CA ALA A 14 -0.08 -3.75 2.73
C ALA A 14 0.76 -4.79 3.48
N GLY A 15 1.79 -5.27 2.79
CA GLY A 15 2.82 -6.14 3.34
C GLY A 15 2.25 -7.46 3.90
N GLY A 16 2.87 -7.96 4.95
CA GLY A 16 2.53 -9.27 5.52
C GLY A 16 3.47 -10.37 5.06
N PHE A 17 3.09 -11.61 5.35
CA PHE A 17 3.92 -12.79 5.11
C PHE A 17 3.10 -13.82 4.36
N ALA A 18 3.59 -14.28 3.21
CA ALA A 18 2.95 -15.34 2.45
C ALA A 18 3.59 -16.70 2.79
N ASN A 19 2.74 -17.64 3.21
CA ASN A 19 3.07 -19.05 3.38
C ASN A 19 2.33 -19.86 2.32
N GLY A 20 2.92 -19.98 1.13
CA GLY A 20 2.39 -20.81 0.07
C GLY A 20 3.53 -21.31 -0.81
N GLY A 21 3.78 -22.62 -0.78
CA GLY A 21 4.84 -23.24 -1.57
C GLY A 21 4.82 -22.76 -3.03
N GLY A 22 5.88 -22.04 -3.43
CA GLY A 22 5.97 -21.31 -4.70
C GLY A 22 6.88 -20.08 -4.59
N ARG A 23 6.73 -19.12 -5.52
CA ARG A 23 7.52 -17.87 -5.58
C ARG A 23 7.34 -16.91 -4.38
N PHE A 24 6.36 -17.17 -3.51
CA PHE A 24 5.99 -16.28 -2.42
C PHE A 24 6.13 -17.02 -1.08
N ASN A 25 7.39 -17.22 -0.69
CA ASN A 25 7.76 -17.59 0.67
C ASN A 25 8.57 -16.41 1.24
N GLY A 26 7.97 -15.62 2.12
CA GLY A 26 8.64 -14.46 2.70
C GLY A 26 7.76 -13.24 2.93
N ASP A 27 8.41 -12.18 3.39
CA ASP A 27 7.80 -10.88 3.59
C ASP A 27 7.34 -10.29 2.26
N LEU A 28 6.17 -9.66 2.27
CA LEU A 28 5.58 -9.02 1.11
C LEU A 28 5.81 -7.51 1.14
N ASN A 29 5.92 -6.91 -0.04
CA ASN A 29 5.89 -5.47 -0.25
C ASN A 29 4.64 -5.01 -1.02
N VAL A 30 3.66 -5.89 -1.21
CA VAL A 30 2.43 -5.58 -1.94
C VAL A 30 1.58 -4.55 -1.20
N VAL A 31 0.85 -3.74 -1.95
CA VAL A 31 -0.14 -2.80 -1.43
C VAL A 31 -1.41 -3.03 -2.23
N GLU A 32 -2.53 -3.25 -1.56
CA GLU A 32 -3.82 -3.51 -2.17
C GLU A 32 -4.86 -2.55 -1.60
N MET A 33 -5.84 -2.18 -2.43
CA MET A 33 -6.93 -1.31 -2.05
C MET A 33 -8.27 -2.01 -2.26
N PHE A 34 -9.05 -2.10 -1.19
CA PHE A 34 -10.45 -2.50 -1.28
C PHE A 34 -11.35 -1.29 -1.49
N THR A 35 -12.12 -1.34 -2.56
CA THR A 35 -13.22 -0.43 -2.85
C THR A 35 -14.52 -1.07 -2.42
N PRO A 36 -15.33 -0.43 -1.56
CA PRO A 36 -16.62 -0.99 -1.13
C PRO A 36 -17.56 -1.26 -2.31
N PRO A 37 -18.57 -2.12 -2.12
CA PRO A 37 -19.57 -2.39 -3.14
C PRO A 37 -20.28 -1.14 -3.68
N ASP A 38 -20.57 -1.16 -4.98
CA ASP A 38 -21.47 -0.21 -5.64
C ASP A 38 -22.32 -0.92 -6.71
N ALA A 39 -23.12 -0.15 -7.46
CA ALA A 39 -23.99 -0.70 -8.51
C ALA A 39 -23.22 -1.41 -9.65
N SER A 40 -21.95 -1.06 -9.88
CA SER A 40 -21.09 -1.67 -10.89
C SER A 40 -20.29 -2.86 -10.36
N SER A 41 -19.99 -2.88 -9.05
CA SER A 41 -19.34 -3.97 -8.38
C SER A 41 -20.03 -4.32 -7.05
N PRO A 42 -20.99 -5.25 -7.06
CA PRO A 42 -21.82 -5.55 -5.88
C PRO A 42 -21.06 -6.26 -4.74
N LEU A 43 -19.83 -6.72 -4.99
CA LEU A 43 -18.97 -7.34 -3.98
C LEU A 43 -17.82 -6.42 -3.54
N GLY A 44 -17.71 -5.23 -4.13
CA GLY A 44 -16.50 -4.43 -4.04
C GLY A 44 -15.37 -5.03 -4.86
N GLN A 45 -14.25 -4.32 -4.94
CA GLN A 45 -13.09 -4.74 -5.73
C GLN A 45 -11.82 -4.55 -4.94
N TRP A 46 -10.94 -5.53 -5.04
CA TRP A 46 -9.54 -5.40 -4.67
C TRP A 46 -8.74 -4.95 -5.90
N THR A 47 -7.86 -3.99 -5.71
CA THR A 47 -6.96 -3.50 -6.75
C THR A 47 -5.56 -3.44 -6.18
N GLU A 48 -4.61 -4.09 -6.85
CA GLU A 48 -3.19 -3.97 -6.52
C GLU A 48 -2.68 -2.57 -6.88
N LEU A 49 -1.95 -1.95 -5.96
CA LEU A 49 -1.33 -0.63 -6.12
C LEU A 49 0.19 -0.78 -6.28
N THR A 50 0.88 0.34 -6.47
CA THR A 50 2.34 0.35 -6.42
C THR A 50 2.84 -0.16 -5.08
N GLY A 51 3.61 -1.25 -5.10
CA GLY A 51 4.19 -1.85 -3.91
C GLY A 51 5.16 -0.94 -3.16
N MET A 52 5.39 -1.26 -1.89
CA MET A 52 6.40 -0.63 -1.05
C MET A 52 7.82 -0.92 -1.59
N LYS A 53 8.75 0.01 -1.36
CA LYS A 53 10.16 -0.19 -1.73
C LYS A 53 10.83 -1.35 -0.98
N GLN A 54 10.32 -1.67 0.21
CA GLN A 54 10.83 -2.73 1.08
C GLN A 54 9.66 -3.62 1.48
N THR A 55 9.91 -4.91 1.63
CA THR A 55 8.93 -5.82 2.24
C THR A 55 8.79 -5.47 3.73
N ARG A 56 7.58 -5.66 4.28
CA ARG A 56 7.31 -5.30 5.68
C ARG A 56 6.38 -6.31 6.35
N THR A 57 6.78 -6.74 7.54
CA THR A 57 5.95 -7.44 8.52
C THR A 57 6.09 -6.79 9.89
N PHE A 58 5.09 -6.95 10.77
CA PHE A 58 5.09 -6.41 12.14
C PHE A 58 5.16 -4.87 12.21
N TYR A 59 4.29 -4.21 11.45
CA TYR A 59 4.26 -2.75 11.33
C TYR A 59 2.81 -2.23 11.36
N THR A 60 2.63 -0.91 11.39
CA THR A 60 1.31 -0.28 11.33
C THR A 60 1.18 0.67 10.14
N LEU A 61 -0.05 0.83 9.65
CA LEU A 61 -0.40 1.88 8.70
C LEU A 61 -1.08 3.02 9.43
N LEU A 62 -0.64 4.25 9.16
CA LEU A 62 -1.26 5.47 9.66
C LEU A 62 -1.74 6.31 8.50
N THR A 63 -3.01 6.69 8.52
CA THR A 63 -3.56 7.66 7.57
C THR A 63 -3.53 9.05 8.19
N SER A 64 -3.03 10.02 7.43
CA SER A 64 -3.12 11.43 7.77
C SER A 64 -3.34 12.23 6.50
N THR A 65 -4.43 13.00 6.46
CA THR A 65 -4.86 13.76 5.28
C THR A 65 -4.95 12.86 4.03
N ASP A 66 -4.17 13.15 3.00
CA ASP A 66 -4.13 12.44 1.73
C ASP A 66 -2.93 11.50 1.61
N THR A 67 -2.43 11.03 2.76
CA THR A 67 -1.26 10.16 2.81
C THR A 67 -1.48 8.99 3.75
N VAL A 68 -1.02 7.81 3.31
CA VAL A 68 -0.82 6.63 4.16
C VAL A 68 0.68 6.45 4.43
N PHE A 69 1.02 6.23 5.69
CA PHE A 69 2.38 6.00 6.19
C PHE A 69 2.53 4.58 6.73
N ALA A 70 3.62 3.89 6.40
CA ALA A 70 3.99 2.63 7.02
C ALA A 70 5.03 2.87 8.12
N LEU A 71 4.70 2.56 9.37
CA LEU A 71 5.54 2.83 10.54
C LEU A 71 5.97 1.52 11.20
N GLY A 72 7.28 1.37 11.40
CA GLY A 72 7.89 0.17 11.97
C GLY A 72 8.08 -0.98 10.97
N GLY A 73 8.25 -2.17 11.51
CA GLY A 73 8.44 -3.42 10.78
C GLY A 73 9.84 -4.00 10.89
N ASP A 74 9.89 -5.32 11.09
CA ASP A 74 11.13 -6.07 11.18
C ASP A 74 11.45 -6.67 9.82
N PHE A 75 12.43 -6.09 9.13
CA PHE A 75 13.13 -6.83 8.08
C PHE A 75 14.12 -7.73 8.83
N TRP A 76 13.85 -9.03 8.96
CA TRP A 76 14.77 -9.98 9.58
C TRP A 76 16.06 -10.04 8.76
N GLY A 77 16.98 -9.12 9.02
CA GLY A 77 18.22 -8.96 8.29
C GLY A 77 18.71 -7.53 8.07
N LYS A 78 18.77 -6.71 9.13
CA LYS A 78 19.91 -5.80 9.43
C LYS A 78 19.58 -4.90 10.62
N HIS A 79 20.29 -5.12 11.71
CA HIS A 79 20.55 -4.10 12.72
C HIS A 79 21.46 -3.02 12.11
N ASP A 80 20.95 -2.21 11.20
CA ASP A 80 21.47 -0.86 11.01
C ASP A 80 20.54 0.04 11.83
N CYS A 81 20.88 0.17 13.12
CA CYS A 81 20.31 1.18 14.00
C CYS A 81 20.62 2.57 13.44
N HIS A 82 19.86 3.03 12.45
CA HIS A 82 19.72 4.46 12.22
C HIS A 82 18.68 4.98 13.21
N PRO A 83 19.04 5.93 14.09
CA PRO A 83 18.19 6.37 15.18
C PRO A 83 16.90 6.94 14.60
N LEU A 84 15.78 6.31 14.92
CA LEU A 84 14.43 6.86 14.76
C LEU A 84 14.25 7.65 13.46
N VAL A 85 14.65 7.10 12.32
CA VAL A 85 14.17 7.66 11.08
C VAL A 85 12.72 7.19 11.02
N LEU A 86 11.82 8.09 11.44
CA LEU A 86 10.46 8.14 10.95
C LEU A 86 10.60 8.13 9.43
N HIS A 87 10.66 6.94 8.87
CA HIS A 87 10.52 6.74 7.45
C HIS A 87 9.03 6.94 7.18
N SER A 88 8.60 8.20 7.28
CA SER A 88 7.30 8.69 6.87
C SER A 88 7.26 8.60 5.36
N TYR A 89 7.14 7.39 4.83
CA TYR A 89 6.94 7.19 3.42
C TYR A 89 5.50 7.55 3.13
N SER A 90 5.34 8.70 2.48
CA SER A 90 4.05 9.06 1.95
C SER A 90 3.76 8.16 0.74
N LEU A 91 2.71 7.34 0.84
CA LEU A 91 2.15 6.62 -0.32
C LEU A 91 1.52 7.57 -1.37
N SER A 92 1.67 8.89 -1.21
CA SER A 92 1.20 9.89 -2.16
C SER A 92 1.73 9.67 -3.57
N HIS A 93 2.99 9.25 -3.77
CA HIS A 93 3.50 8.99 -5.13
C HIS A 93 2.80 7.80 -5.83
N ALA A 94 2.36 6.78 -5.09
CA ALA A 94 1.62 5.65 -5.66
C ALA A 94 0.19 6.05 -6.07
N LEU A 95 -0.42 7.00 -5.35
CA LEU A 95 -1.80 7.45 -5.57
C LEU A 95 -1.89 8.68 -6.49
N LEU A 96 -0.82 9.48 -6.61
CA LEU A 96 -0.73 10.62 -7.54
C LEU A 96 -0.52 10.17 -8.99
N ASN A 97 0.10 9.02 -9.23
CA ASN A 97 0.25 8.49 -10.59
C ASN A 97 -1.11 8.15 -11.23
N GLU A 98 -2.08 7.68 -10.45
CA GLU A 98 -3.46 7.49 -10.93
C GLU A 98 -4.13 8.83 -11.25
N ALA A 99 -3.91 9.89 -10.44
CA ALA A 99 -4.48 11.20 -10.71
C ALA A 99 -3.90 11.85 -11.98
N HIS A 100 -2.61 11.68 -12.26
CA HIS A 100 -2.00 12.19 -13.50
C HIS A 100 -2.35 11.34 -14.73
N PHE A 101 -2.39 10.01 -14.60
CA PHE A 101 -2.78 9.10 -15.68
C PHE A 101 -4.26 9.26 -16.08
N MET A 102 -5.16 9.39 -15.09
CA MET A 102 -6.58 9.64 -15.33
C MET A 102 -6.84 11.05 -15.84
N ARG A 103 -6.02 12.04 -15.47
CA ARG A 103 -6.11 13.41 -16.03
C ARG A 103 -5.62 13.45 -17.48
N GLN A 104 -4.58 12.73 -17.87
CA GLN A 104 -4.10 12.71 -19.26
C GLN A 104 -5.07 12.01 -20.23
N LYS A 105 -5.77 10.95 -19.79
CA LYS A 105 -6.81 10.30 -20.62
C LYS A 105 -8.03 11.17 -20.89
N ALA A 106 -8.30 12.19 -20.06
CA ALA A 106 -9.44 13.10 -20.25
C ALA A 106 -9.17 14.30 -21.18
N TYR A 107 -7.91 14.56 -21.57
CA TYR A 107 -7.54 15.72 -22.41
C TYR A 107 -6.86 15.36 -23.74
N SER A 108 -6.81 14.08 -24.13
CA SER A 108 -6.31 13.67 -25.46
C SER A 108 -7.48 13.33 -26.38
N ILE A 109 -8.18 14.37 -26.84
CA ILE A 109 -9.00 14.33 -28.06
C ILE A 109 -8.54 15.50 -28.92
N CYS A 110 -7.62 15.19 -29.84
CA CYS A 110 -7.38 15.75 -31.17
C CYS A 110 -6.09 15.12 -31.71
#